data_AF-A0A0F9IA23-F1
#
_entry.id   AF-A0A0F9IA23-F1
#
_cell.length_a   1.000
_cell.length_b   1.000
_cell.length_c   1.000
_cell.angle_alpha   90.00
_cell.angle_beta   90.00
_cell.angle_gamma   90.00
#
_symmetry.space_group_name_H-M   'P 1'
#
loop_
_entity.id
_entity.type
_entity.pdbx_description
1 polymer ?
#
loop_
_entity_poly.entity_id
_entity_poly.type
_entity_poly.pdbx_seq_one_letter_code
_entity_poly.pdbx_strand_id
1 'polypeptide(L)' 'MTTLTKLTQEAKETCKQRGHKMGPFQRFTESRNSAICRACGMHVVANIRPAPSEIDISGEAVALDCPAKETQHENR' A
#
# COMPACT_ATOMS: atom_id res chain seq x y z
N MET A 1 -19.40 7.51 -1.86
CA MET A 1 -18.03 6.93 -2.01
C MET A 1 -18.11 5.70 -2.89
N THR A 2 -17.26 5.61 -3.93
CA THR A 2 -17.19 4.41 -4.78
C THR A 2 -16.46 3.28 -4.06
N THR A 3 -16.66 2.03 -4.49
CA THR A 3 -15.98 0.85 -3.94
C THR A 3 -14.45 0.99 -4.02
N LEU A 4 -13.93 1.58 -5.10
CA LEU A 4 -12.49 1.76 -5.29
C LEU A 4 -11.90 2.78 -4.30
N THR A 5 -12.64 3.85 -3.99
CA THR A 5 -12.23 4.81 -2.96
C THR A 5 -12.15 4.15 -1.58
N LYS A 6 -13.10 3.26 -1.25
CA LYS A 6 -13.07 2.52 0.02
C LYS A 6 -11.86 1.60 0.12
N LEU A 7 -11.60 0.77 -0.89
CA LEU A 7 -10.42 -0.10 -0.93
C LEU A 7 -9.10 0.69 -0.88
N THR A 8 -9.04 1.85 -1.55
CA THR A 8 -7.87 2.72 -1.51
C THR A 8 -7.62 3.27 -0.09
N GLN A 9 -8.68 3.62 0.63
CA GLN A 9 -8.57 4.12 2.00
C GLN A 9 -8.13 3.01 2.96
N GLU A 10 -8.70 1.81 2.85
CA GLU A 10 -8.31 0.65 3.65
C GLU A 10 -6.84 0.27 3.39
N ALA A 11 -6.43 0.19 2.12
CA ALA A 11 -5.04 -0.06 1.75
C ALA A 11 -4.07 0.95 2.37
N LYS A 12 -4.45 2.25 2.36
CA LYS A 12 -3.66 3.33 2.96
C LYS A 12 -3.54 3.18 4.48
N GLU A 13 -4.62 2.79 5.15
CA GLU A 13 -4.63 2.58 6.61
C GLU A 13 -3.77 1.37 7.00
N THR A 14 -3.88 0.24 6.29
CA THR A 14 -3.04 -0.94 6.51
C THR A 14 -1.56 -0.62 6.29
N CYS A 15 -1.21 0.07 5.20
CA CYS A 15 0.16 0.50 4.94
C CYS A 15 0.69 1.42 6.04
N LYS A 16 -0.15 2.34 6.55
CA LYS A 16 0.21 3.26 7.64
C LYS A 16 0.48 2.51 8.95
N GLN A 17 -0.34 1.51 9.29
CA GLN A 17 -0.14 0.67 10.48
C GLN A 17 1.20 -0.09 10.42
N ARG A 18 1.58 -0.53 9.23
CA ARG A 18 2.89 -1.15 8.93
C ARG A 18 4.05 -0.13 8.81
N GLY A 19 3.74 1.15 8.99
CA GLY A 19 4.68 2.29 9.01
C GLY A 19 5.26 2.66 7.65
N HIS A 20 4.57 2.33 6.56
CA HIS A 20 4.95 2.80 5.23
C HIS A 20 4.58 4.27 5.02
N LYS A 21 5.47 5.01 4.37
CA LYS A 21 5.24 6.40 3.92
C LYS A 21 4.76 6.37 2.48
N MET A 22 3.52 5.97 2.27
CA MET A 22 2.93 5.83 0.93
C MET A 22 2.93 7.15 0.17
N GLY A 23 3.33 7.09 -1.11
CA GLY A 23 3.09 8.16 -2.06
C GLY A 23 1.60 8.30 -2.41
N PRO A 24 1.24 9.25 -3.29
CA PRO A 24 -0.13 9.38 -3.77
C PRO A 24 -0.55 8.11 -4.51
N PHE A 25 -1.76 7.63 -4.24
CA PHE A 25 -2.37 6.56 -5.03
C PHE A 25 -2.70 7.09 -6.42
N GLN A 26 -2.12 6.45 -7.43
CA GLN A 26 -2.36 6.74 -8.82
C GLN A 26 -3.32 5.72 -9.41
N ARG A 27 -4.23 6.20 -10.25
CA ARG A 27 -5.18 5.36 -10.98
C ARG A 27 -4.45 4.68 -12.14
N PHE A 28 -4.38 3.35 -12.11
CA PHE A 28 -3.77 2.55 -13.17
C PHE A 28 -4.82 2.12 -14.20
N THR A 29 -6.02 1.76 -13.75
CA THR A 29 -7.21 1.51 -14.60
C THR A 29 -8.46 2.02 -13.90
N GLU A 30 -9.64 1.86 -14.50
CA GLU A 30 -10.90 2.19 -13.83
C GLU A 30 -11.19 1.39 -12.57
N SER A 31 -10.64 0.18 -12.49
CA SER A 31 -10.82 -0.71 -11.35
C SER A 31 -9.62 -0.79 -10.42
N ARG A 32 -8.48 -0.17 -10.77
CA ARG A 32 -7.20 -0.37 -10.07
C ARG A 32 -6.51 0.94 -9.73
N ASN A 33 -6.22 1.12 -8.44
CA ASN A 33 -5.31 2.14 -7.93
C ASN A 33 -4.05 1.49 -7.36
N SER A 34 -2.92 2.18 -7.45
CA SER A 34 -1.65 1.70 -6.87
C SER A 34 -0.85 2.83 -6.26
N ALA A 35 -0.02 2.52 -5.27
CA ALA A 35 0.92 3.45 -4.65
C ALA A 35 2.21 2.74 -4.29
N ILE A 36 3.28 3.51 -4.17
CA ILE A 36 4.60 3.04 -3.76
C ILE A 36 5.01 3.78 -2.48
N CYS A 37 5.58 3.07 -1.51
CA CYS A 37 6.17 3.66 -0.32
C CYS A 37 7.41 4.46 -0.71
N ARG A 38 7.46 5.75 -0.37
CA ARG A 38 8.60 6.63 -0.66
C ARG A 38 9.85 6.31 0.15
N ALA A 39 9.71 5.54 1.23
CA ALA A 39 10.81 5.20 2.13
C ALA A 39 11.51 3.88 1.75
N CYS A 40 10.75 2.83 1.43
CA CYS A 40 11.29 1.51 1.15
C CYS A 40 11.02 0.98 -0.27
N GLY A 41 10.24 1.69 -1.09
CA GLY A 41 9.93 1.28 -2.47
C GLY A 41 8.89 0.15 -2.61
N MET A 42 8.41 -0.45 -1.50
CA MET A 42 7.35 -1.47 -1.55
C MET A 42 6.04 -0.89 -2.07
N HIS A 43 5.27 -1.69 -2.79
CA HIS A 43 4.05 -1.24 -3.46
C HIS A 43 2.77 -1.81 -2.83
N VAL A 44 1.65 -1.16 -3.15
CA VAL A 44 0.30 -1.62 -2.83
C VAL A 44 -0.62 -1.37 -4.02
N VAL A 45 -1.57 -2.28 -4.23
CA VAL A 45 -2.59 -2.23 -5.27
C VAL A 45 -3.95 -2.46 -4.64
N ALA A 46 -4.91 -1.57 -4.93
CA ALA A 46 -6.32 -1.74 -4.63
C ALA A 46 -7.07 -2.00 -5.95
N ASN A 47 -7.76 -3.14 -6.05
CA ASN A 47 -8.47 -3.57 -7.25
C ASN A 47 -9.92 -3.96 -6.90
N ILE A 48 -10.92 -3.28 -7.48
CA ILE A 48 -12.34 -3.63 -7.30
C ILE A 48 -12.82 -4.75 -8.24
N ARG A 49 -11.95 -5.21 -9.14
CA ARG A 49 -12.21 -6.33 -10.05
C ARG A 49 -10.98 -7.25 -10.07
N PRO A 50 -10.66 -7.92 -8.94
CA PRO A 50 -9.59 -8.90 -8.92
C PRO A 50 -9.92 -10.09 -9.83
N ALA A 51 -8.90 -10.74 -10.38
CA ALA A 51 -9.07 -12.06 -10.96
C ALA A 51 -9.53 -13.08 -9.88
N PRO A 52 -10.08 -14.25 -10.25
CA PRO A 52 -10.60 -15.22 -9.27
C PRO A 52 -9.61 -15.69 -8.19
N SER A 53 -8.31 -15.55 -8.43
CA SER A 53 -7.24 -15.91 -7.48
C SER A 53 -6.50 -14.69 -6.91
N GLU A 54 -6.92 -13.48 -7.26
CA GLU A 54 -6.42 -12.25 -6.67
C GLU A 54 -7.32 -11.79 -5.52
N ILE A 55 -6.80 -10.87 -4.71
CA ILE A 55 -7.53 -10.23 -3.61
C ILE A 55 -7.69 -8.74 -3.89
N ASP A 56 -8.67 -8.13 -3.22
CA ASP A 56 -9.04 -6.72 -3.39
C ASP A 56 -7.88 -5.74 -3.09
N ILE A 57 -7.02 -6.08 -2.13
CA ILE A 57 -5.85 -5.29 -1.73
C ILE A 57 -4.61 -6.19 -1.68
N SER A 58 -3.60 -5.88 -2.49
CA SER A 58 -2.37 -6.69 -2.62
C SER A 58 -1.11 -5.82 -2.64
N GLY A 59 0.07 -6.44 -2.56
CA GLY A 59 1.39 -5.78 -2.59
C GLY A 59 2.18 -5.95 -1.29
N GLU A 60 3.50 -5.75 -1.33
CA GLU A 60 4.35 -6.03 -0.16
C GLU A 60 4.08 -5.04 0.99
N ALA A 61 3.68 -3.80 0.68
CA ALA A 61 3.45 -2.77 1.69
C ALA A 61 2.27 -3.08 2.63
N VAL A 62 1.34 -3.97 2.22
CA VAL A 62 0.24 -4.44 3.07
C VAL A 62 0.53 -5.78 3.76
N ALA A 63 1.65 -6.43 3.43
CA ALA A 63 2.05 -7.72 3.98
C ALA A 63 3.22 -7.60 4.97
N LEU A 64 4.14 -6.66 4.73
CA LEU A 64 5.40 -6.51 5.47
C LEU A 64 5.47 -5.14 6.16
N ASP A 65 6.18 -5.07 7.28
CA ASP A 65 6.56 -3.81 7.91
C ASP A 65 7.56 -3.04 7.05
N CYS A 66 7.54 -1.71 7.16
CA CYS A 66 8.50 -0.86 6.47
C CYS A 66 9.91 -1.03 7.08
N PRO A 67 10.92 -1.49 6.32
CA PRO A 67 12.28 -1.68 6.85
C PRO A 67 13.00 -0.36 7.15
N ALA A 68 12.56 0.75 6.54
CA ALA A 68 13.09 2.09 6.81
C ALA A 68 12.72 2.63 8.20
N LYS A 69 12.08 1.82 9.07
CA LYS A 69 11.86 2.14 10.48
C LYS A 69 13.18 2.15 11.29
N GLU A 70 14.26 1.56 10.78
CA GLU A 70 15.50 1.36 11.53
C GLU A 70 16.69 2.17 10.96
N THR A 71 16.72 3.48 11.23
CA THR A 71 17.96 4.26 11.17
C THR A 71 18.04 5.26 12.32
N GLN A 72 17.70 4.80 13.53
CA GLN A 72 18.03 5.48 14.78
C GLN A 72 18.35 4.44 15.86
N HIS A 73 19.54 3.84 15.83
CA HIS A 73 20.34 3.44 17.00
C HIS A 73 21.55 2.62 16.55
N GLU A 74 22.69 3.27 16.35
CA GLU A 74 24.02 2.69 16.63
C GLU A 74 25.02 3.85 16.72
N ASN A 75 25.05 4.49 17.88
CA ASN A 75 26.19 5.26 18.36
C ASN A 75 26.34 4.93 19.83
N ARG A 76 27.18 3.94 20.14
CA ARG A 76 27.82 3.83 21.45
C ARG A 76 29.15 3.11 21.36
#